data_AF-A0A8C0PAM7-F1
#
_entry.id   AF-A0A8C0PAM7-F1
#
_cell.length_a   1.000
_cell.length_b   1.000
_cell.length_c   1.000
_cell.angle_alpha   90.00
_cell.angle_beta   90.00
_cell.angle_gamma   90.00
#
_symmetry.space_group_name_H-M   'P 1'
#
loop_
_entity.id
_entity.type
_entity.pdbx_description
1 polymer ?
#
loop_
_entity_poly.entity_id
_entity_poly.type
_entity_poly.pdbx_seq_one_letter_code
_entity_poly.pdbx_strand_id
1 'polypeptide(L)'
;MTLFSIPGKTASLAHFVQGTTKMSAAEGSMEHAECDQSSSRKNLTNSLEQKIRCLEKQRKELLEVNQQWDQQFRSMKESYEKKVAELKTKLDAAERFLGAQEKEREQTQRDSDRLRDQTRQRLQRQEKEKESLNEELHELKKENKLLKEKNALISKKKEHYECEIKRLNKALQDALKIESSSFPEDYLGKYEMECRHEEMRTEMEVLKQQVQIYEEDFKKERSDRERLNQEKEELQQINQTSQSQLNRLNSQIKACQMEKEKLEKQLKQVYFPICSCSLNFHLRDPCAPAGPGTDQDPQKHPPDYQWYAPDQFPPDVQHKANGFSSEKEVKQ
;
A
#
# COMPACT_ATOMS: atom_id res chain seq x y z
N MET A 1 17.68 29.16 27.58
CA MET A 1 18.32 30.24 28.38
C MET A 1 17.46 31.49 28.27
N THR A 2 16.64 31.77 29.29
CA THR A 2 16.24 33.13 29.69
C THR A 2 15.54 33.01 31.03
N LEU A 3 16.24 33.40 32.08
CA LEU A 3 15.79 33.47 33.46
C LEU A 3 15.07 34.80 33.66
N PHE A 4 13.84 34.79 34.18
CA PHE A 4 13.23 35.98 34.76
C PHE A 4 13.19 35.82 36.28
N SER A 5 13.98 36.67 36.95
CA SER A 5 14.02 36.85 38.40
C SER A 5 12.81 37.62 38.89
N ILE A 6 12.29 37.27 40.07
CA ILE A 6 11.44 38.13 40.89
C ILE A 6 12.06 38.20 42.29
N PRO A 7 12.32 39.39 42.86
CA PRO A 7 12.98 39.53 44.16
C PRO A 7 11.97 39.46 45.31
N GLY A 8 12.42 38.93 46.44
CA GLY A 8 11.64 38.76 47.66
C GLY A 8 11.47 40.02 48.52
N LYS A 9 10.66 39.87 49.57
CA LYS A 9 10.76 40.67 50.81
C LYS A 9 10.13 39.89 51.98
N THR A 10 10.98 39.60 52.95
CA THR A 10 10.69 39.13 54.31
C THR A 10 10.20 40.30 55.17
N ALA A 11 9.29 40.03 56.11
CA ALA A 11 9.22 40.74 57.39
C ALA A 11 8.48 39.88 58.42
N SER A 12 9.23 39.41 59.40
CA SER A 12 8.78 38.81 60.66
C SER A 12 8.61 39.94 61.68
N LEU A 13 7.55 39.93 62.50
CA LEU A 13 7.60 40.57 63.82
C LEU A 13 6.56 39.95 64.77
N ALA A 14 7.07 39.49 65.91
CA ALA A 14 6.36 38.99 67.06
C ALA A 14 6.23 40.07 68.16
N HIS A 15 5.43 39.74 69.19
CA HIS A 15 5.26 40.38 70.52
C HIS A 15 4.32 41.60 70.65
N PHE A 16 3.31 41.52 71.54
CA PHE A 16 3.46 41.94 72.95
C PHE A 16 2.28 41.48 73.84
N VAL A 17 2.56 41.28 75.12
CA VAL A 17 1.72 40.75 76.21
C VAL A 17 1.41 41.88 77.22
N GLN A 18 0.20 41.91 77.78
CA GLN A 18 -0.19 42.33 79.17
C GLN A 18 -1.70 42.67 79.16
N GLY A 19 -2.58 42.27 80.09
CA GLY A 19 -2.41 41.73 81.43
C GLY A 19 -2.69 42.79 82.49
N THR A 20 -3.95 42.95 82.95
CA THR A 20 -4.35 43.64 84.20
C THR A 20 -5.87 43.44 84.41
N THR A 21 -6.50 43.33 85.58
CA THR A 21 -6.18 43.04 86.99
C THR A 21 -7.55 43.01 87.69
N LYS A 22 -7.81 42.01 88.54
CA LYS A 22 -8.98 41.88 89.45
C LYS A 22 -8.81 42.78 90.70
N MET A 23 -9.94 43.08 91.37
CA MET A 23 -10.20 43.46 92.79
C MET A 23 -11.12 44.71 92.82
N SER A 24 -12.37 44.75 93.29
CA SER A 24 -13.13 44.28 94.48
C SER A 24 -13.56 45.47 95.36
N ALA A 25 -14.89 45.57 95.54
CA ALA A 25 -15.66 46.01 96.72
C ALA A 25 -15.38 47.36 97.40
N ALA A 26 -16.42 48.20 97.42
CA ALA A 26 -16.77 49.06 98.56
C ALA A 26 -18.30 49.24 98.57
N GLU A 27 -18.96 48.68 99.59
CA GLU A 27 -20.36 48.95 99.94
C GLU A 27 -20.46 50.23 100.78
N GLY A 28 -21.54 50.99 100.61
CA GLY A 28 -21.84 52.16 101.43
C GLY A 28 -23.08 52.94 100.98
N SER A 29 -24.25 52.46 101.41
CA SER A 29 -25.42 53.22 101.90
C SER A 29 -25.77 54.59 101.27
N MET A 30 -26.91 54.67 100.56
CA MET A 30 -27.95 55.70 100.78
C MET A 30 -29.10 55.52 99.77
N GLU A 31 -30.15 54.85 100.22
CA GLU A 31 -31.48 54.93 99.63
C GLU A 31 -31.92 56.41 99.60
N HIS A 32 -32.59 56.85 98.52
CA HIS A 32 -33.11 58.21 98.21
C HIS A 32 -32.44 59.00 97.05
N ALA A 33 -31.42 58.48 96.35
CA ALA A 33 -30.91 59.05 95.09
C ALA A 33 -31.24 58.22 93.82
N GLU A 34 -32.08 57.19 93.95
CA GLU A 34 -32.26 56.18 92.91
C GLU A 34 -33.11 56.63 91.71
N CYS A 35 -34.01 57.60 91.86
CA CYS A 35 -34.94 57.95 90.77
C CYS A 35 -34.25 58.76 89.65
N ASP A 36 -33.52 59.83 89.99
CA ASP A 36 -32.90 60.75 89.02
C ASP A 36 -31.58 60.25 88.43
N GLN A 37 -30.77 59.49 89.19
CA GLN A 37 -29.61 58.80 88.63
C GLN A 37 -30.01 57.64 87.71
N SER A 38 -31.16 57.00 87.96
CA SER A 38 -31.64 55.95 87.05
C SER A 38 -32.02 56.53 85.69
N SER A 39 -32.59 57.73 85.62
CA SER A 39 -33.02 58.36 84.36
C SER A 39 -31.84 58.72 83.44
N SER A 40 -30.81 59.38 83.96
CA SER A 40 -29.59 59.71 83.20
C SER A 40 -28.80 58.46 82.77
N ARG A 41 -28.66 57.48 83.67
CA ARG A 41 -28.04 56.19 83.36
C ARG A 41 -28.80 55.44 82.28
N LYS A 42 -30.13 55.34 82.37
CA LYS A 42 -31.00 54.72 81.36
C LYS A 42 -30.87 55.38 79.98
N ASN A 43 -30.78 56.71 79.91
CA ASN A 43 -30.58 57.42 78.63
C ASN A 43 -29.21 57.14 77.99
N LEU A 44 -28.14 57.06 78.80
CA LEU A 44 -26.81 56.67 78.32
C LEU A 44 -26.78 55.22 77.83
N THR A 45 -27.43 54.30 78.57
CA THR A 45 -27.56 52.89 78.17
C THR A 45 -28.32 52.76 76.85
N ASN A 46 -29.45 53.47 76.71
CA ASN A 46 -30.23 53.50 75.47
C ASN A 46 -29.42 54.03 74.27
N SER A 47 -28.58 55.04 74.48
CA SER A 47 -27.67 55.58 73.45
C SER A 47 -26.58 54.58 73.05
N LEU A 48 -25.98 53.87 74.02
CA LEU A 48 -24.98 52.84 73.77
C LEU A 48 -25.60 51.64 73.04
N GLU A 49 -26.82 51.24 73.40
CA GLU A 49 -27.56 50.19 72.69
C GLU A 49 -27.88 50.56 71.25
N GLN A 50 -28.29 51.81 70.97
CA GLN A 50 -28.47 52.28 69.59
C GLN A 50 -27.15 52.21 68.81
N LYS A 51 -26.02 52.59 69.42
CA LYS A 51 -24.70 52.51 68.79
C LYS A 51 -24.30 51.05 68.50
N ILE A 52 -24.55 50.13 69.44
CA ILE A 52 -24.33 48.69 69.25
C ILE A 52 -25.16 48.18 68.08
N ARG A 53 -26.47 48.49 68.03
CA ARG A 53 -27.35 48.10 66.91
C ARG A 53 -26.86 48.62 65.55
N CYS A 54 -26.38 49.87 65.50
CA CYS A 54 -25.83 50.43 64.26
C CYS A 54 -24.56 49.72 63.82
N LEU A 55 -23.64 49.43 64.76
CA LEU A 55 -22.40 48.70 64.48
C LEU A 55 -22.66 47.25 64.06
N GLU A 56 -23.65 46.59 64.67
CA GLU A 56 -24.07 45.25 64.26
C GLU A 56 -24.61 45.25 62.82
N LYS A 57 -25.38 46.27 62.44
CA LYS A 57 -25.85 46.44 61.05
C LYS A 57 -24.68 46.63 60.09
N GLN A 58 -23.75 47.53 60.40
CA GLN A 58 -22.55 47.75 59.59
C GLN A 58 -21.69 46.49 59.47
N ARG A 59 -21.51 45.74 60.56
CA ARG A 59 -20.78 44.46 60.56
C ARG A 59 -21.44 43.45 59.62
N LYS A 60 -22.78 43.34 59.64
CA LYS A 60 -23.52 42.46 58.73
C LYS A 60 -23.37 42.88 57.27
N GLU A 61 -23.55 44.17 56.96
CA GLU A 61 -23.35 44.72 55.62
C GLU A 61 -21.92 44.47 55.10
N LEU A 62 -20.91 44.64 55.97
CA LEU A 62 -19.51 44.38 55.61
C LEU A 62 -19.25 42.89 55.34
N LEU A 63 -19.87 42.01 56.12
CA LEU A 63 -19.79 40.55 55.93
C LEU A 63 -20.44 40.13 54.61
N GLU A 64 -21.58 40.73 54.26
CA GLU A 64 -22.30 40.48 53.00
C GLU A 64 -21.43 40.90 51.80
N VAL A 65 -20.84 42.10 51.83
CA VAL A 65 -19.93 42.57 50.76
C VAL A 65 -18.69 41.67 50.67
N ASN A 66 -18.11 41.28 51.80
CA ASN A 66 -16.98 40.37 51.81
C ASN A 66 -17.34 39.02 51.17
N GLN A 67 -18.49 38.45 51.53
CA GLN A 67 -18.99 37.18 50.97
C GLN A 67 -19.25 37.28 49.47
N GLN A 68 -19.82 38.39 48.98
CA GLN A 68 -20.01 38.64 47.56
C GLN A 68 -18.67 38.75 46.83
N TRP A 69 -17.69 39.47 47.38
CA TRP A 69 -16.37 39.62 46.77
C TRP A 69 -15.63 38.29 46.69
N ASP A 70 -15.71 37.50 47.75
CA ASP A 70 -15.21 36.14 47.84
C ASP A 70 -15.82 35.22 46.77
N GLN A 71 -17.14 35.31 46.58
CA GLN A 71 -17.86 34.56 45.56
C GLN A 71 -17.41 34.97 44.15
N GLN A 72 -17.34 36.27 43.87
CA GLN A 72 -16.89 36.78 42.56
C GLN A 72 -15.44 36.37 42.28
N PHE A 73 -14.56 36.46 43.27
CA PHE A 73 -13.18 36.04 43.14
C PHE A 73 -13.08 34.54 42.84
N ARG A 74 -13.82 33.70 43.58
CA ARG A 74 -13.85 32.24 43.35
C ARG A 74 -14.37 31.91 41.95
N SER A 75 -15.50 32.48 41.54
CA SER A 75 -16.08 32.25 40.21
C SER A 75 -15.13 32.71 39.10
N MET A 76 -14.52 33.89 39.24
CA MET A 76 -13.57 34.40 38.26
C MET A 76 -12.30 33.53 38.19
N LYS A 77 -11.74 33.13 39.34
CA LYS A 77 -10.58 32.26 39.42
C LYS A 77 -10.83 30.91 38.74
N GLU A 78 -11.95 30.26 39.05
CA GLU A 78 -12.33 28.98 38.44
C GLU A 78 -12.46 29.09 36.92
N SER A 79 -13.07 30.19 36.42
CA SER A 79 -13.20 30.41 34.97
C SER A 79 -11.85 30.52 34.26
N TYR A 80 -10.86 31.21 34.87
CA TYR A 80 -9.53 31.34 34.32
C TYR A 80 -8.70 30.06 34.45
N GLU A 81 -8.82 29.34 35.57
CA GLU A 81 -8.18 28.03 35.73
C GLU A 81 -8.66 27.04 34.67
N LYS A 82 -9.99 27.01 34.41
CA LYS A 82 -10.57 26.23 33.32
C LYS A 82 -10.04 26.68 31.96
N LYS A 83 -9.90 27.99 31.73
CA LYS A 83 -9.38 28.52 30.45
C LYS A 83 -7.91 28.15 30.24
N VAL A 84 -7.10 28.23 31.28
CA VAL A 84 -5.69 27.81 31.24
C VAL A 84 -5.58 26.32 30.96
N ALA A 85 -6.40 25.49 31.59
CA ALA A 85 -6.43 24.05 31.32
C ALA A 85 -6.84 23.75 29.86
N GLU A 86 -7.85 24.43 29.32
CA GLU A 86 -8.27 24.31 27.92
C GLU A 86 -7.18 24.73 26.93
N LEU A 87 -6.45 25.81 27.22
CA LEU A 87 -5.36 26.25 26.36
C LEU A 87 -4.17 25.29 26.41
N LYS A 88 -3.84 24.75 27.58
CA LYS A 88 -2.80 23.72 27.73
C LYS A 88 -3.14 22.46 26.94
N THR A 89 -4.37 21.95 27.05
CA THR A 89 -4.78 20.75 26.29
C THR A 89 -4.79 21.00 24.78
N LYS A 90 -5.18 22.20 24.34
CA LYS A 90 -5.10 22.62 22.93
C LYS A 90 -3.65 22.72 22.43
N LEU A 91 -2.75 23.26 23.25
CA LEU A 91 -1.33 23.34 22.93
C LEU A 91 -0.73 21.95 22.78
N ASP A 92 -0.92 21.06 23.77
CA ASP A 92 -0.41 19.69 23.71
C ASP A 92 -0.98 18.92 22.49
N ALA A 93 -2.25 19.16 22.14
CA ALA A 93 -2.86 18.57 20.96
C ALA A 93 -2.23 19.09 19.66
N ALA A 94 -1.96 20.40 19.57
CA ALA A 94 -1.30 21.01 18.42
C ALA A 94 0.16 20.52 18.27
N GLU A 95 0.91 20.42 19.37
CA GLU A 95 2.28 19.90 19.36
C GLU A 95 2.33 18.45 18.89
N ARG A 96 1.41 17.60 19.37
CA ARG A 96 1.29 16.21 18.89
C ARG A 96 0.95 16.14 17.42
N PHE A 97 0.06 17.01 16.93
CA PHE A 97 -0.30 17.06 15.52
C PHE A 97 0.88 17.49 14.64
N LEU A 98 1.62 18.52 15.06
CA LEU A 98 2.83 18.98 14.37
C LEU A 98 3.90 17.89 14.32
N GLY A 99 4.17 17.22 15.45
CA GLY A 99 5.13 16.12 15.49
C GLY A 99 4.72 14.91 14.63
N ALA A 100 3.42 14.64 14.47
CA ALA A 100 2.93 13.62 13.56
C ALA A 100 3.13 14.03 12.08
N GLN A 101 2.79 15.27 11.75
CA GLN A 101 2.95 15.82 10.41
C GLN A 101 4.44 15.88 9.99
N GLU A 102 5.35 16.22 10.91
CA GLU A 102 6.79 16.24 10.65
C GLU A 102 7.31 14.84 10.30
N LYS A 103 6.92 13.82 11.07
CA LYS A 103 7.27 12.42 10.78
C LYS A 103 6.72 11.95 9.43
N GLU A 104 5.52 12.37 9.06
CA GLU A 104 4.93 12.06 7.75
C GLU A 104 5.72 12.71 6.61
N ARG A 105 6.16 13.97 6.78
CA ARG A 105 7.04 14.64 5.80
C ARG A 105 8.37 13.92 5.66
N GLU A 106 9.01 13.57 6.78
CA GLU A 106 10.27 12.82 6.77
C GLU A 106 10.12 11.44 6.13
N GLN A 107 9.04 10.73 6.42
CA GLN A 107 8.74 9.44 5.79
C GLN A 107 8.56 9.59 4.28
N THR A 108 7.73 10.55 3.86
CA THR A 108 7.50 10.86 2.44
C THR A 108 8.81 11.20 1.73
N GLN A 109 9.69 12.00 2.36
CA GLN A 109 10.99 12.34 1.81
C GLN A 109 11.88 11.08 1.66
N ARG A 110 11.95 10.24 2.70
CA ARG A 110 12.71 8.98 2.66
C ARG A 110 12.20 8.04 1.56
N ASP A 111 10.89 7.98 1.35
CA ASP A 111 10.29 7.16 0.30
C ASP A 111 10.54 7.73 -1.10
N SER A 112 10.49 9.06 -1.26
CA SER A 112 10.89 9.75 -2.49
C SER A 112 12.36 9.46 -2.83
N ASP A 113 13.25 9.58 -1.85
CA ASP A 113 14.68 9.33 -2.03
C ASP A 113 14.94 7.88 -2.45
N ARG A 114 14.30 6.91 -1.78
CA ARG A 114 14.36 5.49 -2.15
C ARG A 114 13.89 5.25 -3.58
N LEU A 115 12.81 5.90 -4.03
CA LEU A 115 12.30 5.77 -5.39
C LEU A 115 13.28 6.36 -6.42
N ARG A 116 13.90 7.50 -6.12
CA ARG A 116 14.93 8.11 -6.98
C ARG A 116 16.13 7.17 -7.13
N ASP A 117 16.58 6.54 -6.06
CA ASP A 117 17.70 5.59 -6.09
C ASP A 117 17.38 4.34 -6.92
N GLN A 118 16.17 3.79 -6.77
CA GLN A 118 15.71 2.67 -7.59
C GLN A 118 15.67 3.03 -9.08
N THR A 119 15.17 4.22 -9.40
CA THR A 119 15.12 4.72 -10.78
C THR A 119 16.52 4.89 -11.36
N ARG A 120 17.45 5.46 -10.58
CA ARG A 120 18.86 5.61 -10.97
C ARG A 120 19.52 4.24 -11.23
N GLN A 121 19.31 3.27 -10.34
CA GLN A 121 19.86 1.93 -10.56
C GLN A 121 19.27 1.24 -11.80
N ARG A 122 17.97 1.41 -12.06
CA ARG A 122 17.32 0.85 -13.26
C ARG A 122 17.92 1.45 -14.53
N LEU A 123 18.06 2.77 -14.58
CA LEU A 123 18.70 3.47 -15.70
C LEU A 123 20.13 2.97 -15.92
N GLN A 124 20.92 2.83 -14.85
CA GLN A 124 22.29 2.35 -14.95
C GLN A 124 22.39 0.91 -15.48
N ARG A 125 21.45 0.02 -15.12
CA ARG A 125 21.40 -1.34 -15.70
C ARG A 125 21.07 -1.29 -17.19
N GLN A 126 20.08 -0.49 -17.57
CA GLN A 126 19.68 -0.34 -18.97
C GLN A 126 20.80 0.26 -19.83
N GLU A 127 21.56 1.21 -19.30
CA GLU A 127 22.73 1.77 -19.99
C GLU A 127 23.81 0.70 -20.24
N LYS A 128 24.13 -0.12 -19.24
CA LYS A 128 25.08 -1.23 -19.39
C LYS A 128 24.61 -2.27 -20.39
N GLU A 129 23.33 -2.64 -20.35
CA GLU A 129 22.73 -3.56 -21.32
C GLU A 129 22.81 -2.98 -22.74
N LYS A 130 22.52 -1.70 -22.91
CA LYS A 130 22.62 -1.01 -24.20
C LYS A 130 24.07 -0.98 -24.72
N GLU A 131 25.03 -0.72 -23.86
CA GLU A 131 26.47 -0.77 -24.20
C GLU A 131 26.86 -2.17 -24.68
N SER A 132 26.49 -3.22 -23.93
CA SER A 132 26.76 -4.61 -24.29
C SER A 132 26.12 -5.02 -25.62
N LEU A 133 24.85 -4.68 -25.84
CA LEU A 133 24.16 -4.95 -27.10
C LEU A 133 24.80 -4.20 -28.29
N ASN A 134 25.31 -2.99 -28.05
CA ASN A 134 25.98 -2.22 -29.09
C ASN A 134 27.34 -2.84 -29.46
N GLU A 135 28.07 -3.37 -28.49
CA GLU A 135 29.30 -4.14 -28.72
C GLU A 135 29.00 -5.40 -29.56
N GLU A 136 27.98 -6.17 -29.19
CA GLU A 136 27.56 -7.36 -29.94
C GLU A 136 27.16 -7.03 -31.39
N LEU A 137 26.38 -5.95 -31.57
CA LEU A 137 25.98 -5.47 -32.90
C LEU A 137 27.20 -5.12 -33.76
N HIS A 138 28.21 -4.49 -33.15
CA HIS A 138 29.44 -4.15 -33.85
C HIS A 138 30.24 -5.40 -34.28
N GLU A 139 30.33 -6.42 -33.44
CA GLU A 139 30.99 -7.69 -33.80
C GLU A 139 30.22 -8.44 -34.90
N LEU A 140 28.90 -8.55 -34.78
CA LEU A 140 28.05 -9.15 -35.83
C LEU A 140 28.19 -8.42 -37.16
N LYS A 141 28.35 -7.08 -37.14
CA LYS A 141 28.58 -6.29 -38.34
C LYS A 141 29.92 -6.63 -39.02
N LYS A 142 30.98 -6.86 -38.24
CA LYS A 142 32.28 -7.33 -38.77
C LYS A 142 32.15 -8.73 -39.36
N GLU A 143 31.50 -9.65 -38.67
CA GLU A 143 31.29 -11.02 -39.15
C GLU A 143 30.48 -11.04 -40.45
N ASN A 144 29.39 -10.27 -40.53
CA ASN A 144 28.60 -10.15 -41.74
C ASN A 144 29.42 -9.64 -42.94
N LYS A 145 30.33 -8.68 -42.70
CA LYS A 145 31.25 -8.19 -43.72
C LYS A 145 32.18 -9.30 -44.22
N LEU A 146 32.78 -10.06 -43.30
CA LEU A 146 33.67 -11.19 -43.66
C LEU A 146 32.91 -12.29 -44.42
N LEU A 147 31.69 -12.61 -44.02
CA LEU A 147 30.84 -13.58 -44.72
C LEU A 147 30.48 -13.12 -46.13
N LYS A 148 30.20 -11.83 -46.33
CA LYS A 148 29.99 -11.25 -47.67
C LYS A 148 31.21 -11.39 -48.56
N GLU A 149 32.40 -11.13 -48.02
CA GLU A 149 33.68 -11.30 -48.75
C GLU A 149 33.92 -12.78 -49.11
N LYS A 150 33.69 -13.71 -48.18
CA LYS A 150 33.77 -15.15 -48.45
C LYS A 150 32.79 -15.59 -49.53
N ASN A 151 31.54 -15.15 -49.46
CA ASN A 151 30.53 -15.45 -50.48
C ASN A 151 30.94 -14.92 -51.86
N ALA A 152 31.47 -13.70 -51.93
CA ALA A 152 31.98 -13.15 -53.19
C ALA A 152 33.13 -13.98 -53.76
N LEU A 153 34.04 -14.48 -52.92
CA LEU A 153 35.13 -15.37 -53.35
C LEU A 153 34.60 -16.72 -53.86
N ILE A 154 33.63 -17.31 -53.16
CA ILE A 154 32.99 -18.56 -53.58
C ILE A 154 32.28 -18.37 -54.92
N SER A 155 31.55 -17.27 -55.11
CA SER A 155 30.89 -16.95 -56.39
C SER A 155 31.88 -16.83 -57.54
N LYS A 156 33.01 -16.13 -57.36
CA LYS A 156 34.08 -16.05 -58.39
C LYS A 156 34.65 -17.42 -58.72
N LYS A 157 34.85 -18.27 -57.71
CA LYS A 157 35.33 -19.65 -57.91
C LYS A 157 34.31 -20.48 -58.68
N LYS A 158 33.02 -20.33 -58.37
CA LYS A 158 31.91 -20.96 -59.09
C LYS A 158 31.90 -20.53 -60.56
N GLU A 159 31.99 -19.23 -60.83
CA GLU A 159 32.06 -18.68 -62.19
C GLU A 159 33.24 -19.27 -62.98
N HIS A 160 34.41 -19.37 -62.35
CA HIS A 160 35.59 -19.98 -62.98
C HIS A 160 35.35 -21.44 -63.37
N TYR A 161 34.77 -22.24 -62.47
CA TYR A 161 34.42 -23.63 -62.79
C TYR A 161 33.32 -23.73 -63.84
N GLU A 162 32.33 -22.84 -63.84
CA GLU A 162 31.31 -22.79 -64.89
C GLU A 162 31.92 -22.49 -66.26
N CYS A 163 32.89 -21.57 -66.34
CA CYS A 163 33.64 -21.31 -67.57
C CYS A 163 34.44 -22.53 -68.02
N GLU A 164 35.09 -23.23 -67.09
CA GLU A 164 35.88 -24.43 -67.40
C GLU A 164 34.99 -25.59 -67.86
N ILE A 165 33.84 -25.82 -67.21
CA ILE A 165 32.85 -26.81 -67.64
C ILE A 165 32.34 -26.47 -69.04
N LYS A 166 32.02 -25.20 -69.32
CA LYS A 166 31.62 -24.76 -70.68
C LYS A 166 32.70 -25.05 -71.71
N ARG A 167 33.97 -24.79 -71.39
CA ARG A 167 35.12 -25.07 -72.26
C ARG A 167 35.28 -26.58 -72.51
N LEU A 168 35.21 -27.38 -71.47
CA LEU A 168 35.31 -28.85 -71.55
C LEU A 168 34.14 -29.46 -72.33
N ASN A 169 32.91 -29.03 -72.06
CA ASN A 169 31.72 -29.47 -72.81
C ASN A 169 31.82 -29.13 -74.29
N LYS A 170 32.38 -27.96 -74.63
CA LYS A 170 32.63 -27.57 -76.02
C LYS A 170 33.67 -28.48 -76.68
N ALA A 171 34.79 -28.73 -76.02
CA ALA A 171 35.81 -29.66 -76.51
C ALA A 171 35.26 -31.08 -76.70
N LEU A 172 34.45 -31.56 -75.75
CA LEU A 172 33.76 -32.85 -75.85
C LEU A 172 32.80 -32.91 -77.03
N GLN A 173 31.96 -31.88 -77.23
CA GLN A 173 31.06 -31.82 -78.39
C GLN A 173 31.83 -31.80 -79.72
N ASP A 174 32.97 -31.11 -79.78
CA ASP A 174 33.77 -31.04 -81.00
C ASP A 174 34.47 -32.40 -81.26
N ALA A 175 34.96 -33.08 -80.22
CA ALA A 175 35.47 -34.46 -80.32
C ALA A 175 34.37 -35.45 -80.76
N LEU A 176 33.20 -35.38 -80.15
CA LEU A 176 32.05 -36.22 -80.53
C LEU A 176 31.60 -35.94 -81.95
N LYS A 177 31.62 -34.70 -82.46
CA LYS A 177 31.30 -34.42 -83.88
C LYS A 177 32.31 -35.05 -84.85
N ILE A 178 33.56 -35.18 -84.44
CA ILE A 178 34.60 -35.88 -85.20
C ILE A 178 34.35 -37.39 -85.19
N GLU A 179 34.04 -37.96 -84.01
CA GLU A 179 33.72 -39.38 -83.84
C GLU A 179 32.36 -39.77 -84.43
N SER A 180 31.36 -38.88 -84.45
CA SER A 180 30.03 -39.11 -85.04
C SER A 180 30.05 -39.28 -86.57
N SER A 181 31.21 -39.04 -87.22
CA SER A 181 31.45 -39.43 -88.61
C SER A 181 31.88 -40.91 -88.78
N SER A 182 32.00 -41.65 -87.67
CA SER A 182 32.47 -43.04 -87.56
C SER A 182 31.73 -43.76 -86.39
N PHE A 183 30.68 -44.52 -86.70
CA PHE A 183 29.91 -45.50 -85.88
C PHE A 183 30.64 -46.22 -84.70
N PRO A 184 29.97 -46.97 -83.79
CA PRO A 184 28.54 -47.16 -83.52
C PRO A 184 28.12 -46.98 -82.03
N GLU A 185 26.79 -46.91 -81.87
CA GLU A 185 25.94 -46.98 -80.68
C GLU A 185 26.10 -48.29 -79.87
N ASP A 186 26.52 -48.24 -78.58
CA ASP A 186 26.11 -49.21 -77.51
C ASP A 186 26.67 -48.84 -76.10
N TYR A 187 26.10 -47.87 -75.37
CA TYR A 187 26.48 -47.61 -73.95
C TYR A 187 25.33 -47.13 -73.04
N LEU A 188 24.07 -47.32 -73.43
CA LEU A 188 22.90 -46.74 -72.74
C LEU A 188 22.61 -47.37 -71.36
N GLY A 189 23.06 -48.60 -71.10
CA GLY A 189 22.71 -49.35 -69.88
C GLY A 189 23.48 -48.99 -68.60
N LYS A 190 24.60 -48.26 -68.69
CA LYS A 190 25.46 -47.97 -67.51
C LYS A 190 25.04 -46.71 -66.75
N TYR A 191 24.50 -45.71 -67.46
CA TYR A 191 24.14 -44.40 -66.90
C TYR A 191 22.93 -44.45 -65.96
N GLU A 192 21.98 -45.36 -66.21
CA GLU A 192 20.73 -45.47 -65.45
C GLU A 192 20.96 -46.03 -64.04
N MET A 193 21.98 -46.88 -63.86
CA MET A 193 22.36 -47.46 -62.57
C MET A 193 23.10 -46.45 -61.67
N GLU A 194 24.01 -45.65 -62.25
CA GLU A 194 24.70 -44.57 -61.53
C GLU A 194 23.72 -43.47 -61.07
N CYS A 195 22.73 -43.11 -61.89
CA CYS A 195 21.71 -42.10 -61.54
C CYS A 195 20.88 -42.51 -60.33
N ARG A 196 20.40 -43.77 -60.30
CA ARG A 196 19.67 -44.33 -59.15
C ARG A 196 20.51 -44.36 -57.87
N HIS A 197 21.82 -44.56 -57.99
CA HIS A 197 22.74 -44.56 -56.86
C HIS A 197 23.06 -43.14 -56.35
N GLU A 198 23.07 -42.14 -57.23
CA GLU A 198 23.13 -40.71 -56.86
C GLU A 198 21.85 -40.29 -56.09
N GLU A 199 20.67 -40.66 -56.61
CA GLU A 199 19.37 -40.39 -55.99
C GLU A 199 19.27 -40.99 -54.58
N MET A 200 19.61 -42.27 -54.43
CA MET A 200 19.67 -42.96 -53.13
C MET A 200 20.62 -42.28 -52.12
N ARG A 201 21.76 -41.74 -52.60
CA ARG A 201 22.70 -40.99 -51.75
C ARG A 201 22.09 -39.67 -51.28
N THR A 202 21.38 -38.96 -52.15
CA THR A 202 20.68 -37.73 -51.76
C THR A 202 19.54 -37.99 -50.78
N GLU A 203 18.76 -39.05 -50.99
CA GLU A 203 17.69 -39.46 -50.08
C GLU A 203 18.23 -39.82 -48.70
N MET A 204 19.33 -40.58 -48.62
CA MET A 204 19.99 -40.85 -47.34
C MET A 204 20.46 -39.57 -46.63
N GLU A 205 21.00 -38.60 -47.36
CA GLU A 205 21.51 -37.37 -46.76
C GLU A 205 20.36 -36.49 -46.24
N VAL A 206 19.24 -36.42 -46.97
CA VAL A 206 18.01 -35.76 -46.50
C VAL A 206 17.50 -36.43 -45.22
N LEU A 207 17.47 -37.77 -45.16
CA LEU A 207 17.04 -38.50 -43.96
C LEU A 207 17.98 -38.24 -42.77
N LYS A 208 19.29 -38.17 -42.98
CA LYS A 208 20.25 -37.79 -41.91
C LYS A 208 19.99 -36.39 -41.39
N GLN A 209 19.79 -35.42 -42.29
CA GLN A 209 19.46 -34.05 -41.89
C GLN A 209 18.13 -34.00 -41.14
N GLN A 210 17.13 -34.78 -41.57
CA GLN A 210 15.85 -34.86 -40.88
C GLN A 210 15.97 -35.42 -39.46
N VAL A 211 16.77 -36.46 -39.25
CA VAL A 211 17.06 -37.01 -37.92
C VAL A 211 17.77 -35.97 -37.06
N GLN A 212 18.74 -35.26 -37.62
CA GLN A 212 19.45 -34.21 -36.91
C GLN A 212 18.51 -33.08 -36.46
N ILE A 213 17.60 -32.62 -37.32
CA ILE A 213 16.60 -31.61 -36.97
C ILE A 213 15.70 -32.11 -35.84
N TYR A 214 15.21 -33.35 -35.92
CA TYR A 214 14.38 -33.91 -34.85
C TYR A 214 15.12 -34.09 -33.53
N GLU A 215 16.41 -34.42 -33.55
CA GLU A 215 17.22 -34.46 -32.33
C GLU A 215 17.40 -33.07 -31.71
N GLU A 216 17.62 -32.04 -32.53
CA GLU A 216 17.73 -30.66 -32.09
C GLU A 216 16.41 -30.17 -31.51
N ASP A 217 15.30 -30.42 -32.19
CA ASP A 217 13.94 -30.08 -31.72
C ASP A 217 13.60 -30.80 -30.42
N PHE A 218 13.93 -32.09 -30.29
CA PHE A 218 13.70 -32.84 -29.06
C PHE A 218 14.50 -32.27 -27.89
N LYS A 219 15.78 -31.93 -28.10
CA LYS A 219 16.61 -31.30 -27.06
C LYS A 219 16.05 -29.94 -26.66
N LYS A 220 15.61 -29.14 -27.64
CA LYS A 220 15.02 -27.82 -27.40
C LYS A 220 13.72 -27.92 -26.62
N GLU A 221 12.78 -28.75 -27.05
CA GLU A 221 11.52 -29.04 -26.36
C GLU A 221 11.77 -29.51 -24.93
N ARG A 222 12.76 -30.40 -24.73
CA ARG A 222 13.13 -30.90 -23.41
C ARG A 222 13.64 -29.77 -22.51
N SER A 223 14.49 -28.89 -23.03
CA SER A 223 15.04 -27.74 -22.29
C SER A 223 13.96 -26.69 -21.97
N ASP A 224 13.04 -26.41 -22.90
CA ASP A 224 11.92 -25.51 -22.68
C ASP A 224 10.97 -26.05 -21.62
N ARG A 225 10.74 -27.37 -21.60
CA ARG A 225 9.95 -28.03 -20.57
C ARG A 225 10.60 -27.91 -19.18
N GLU A 226 11.93 -27.98 -19.08
CA GLU A 226 12.64 -27.81 -17.81
C GLU A 226 12.55 -26.38 -17.31
N ARG A 227 12.79 -25.40 -18.18
CA ARG A 227 12.63 -23.97 -17.88
C ARG A 227 11.22 -23.66 -17.39
N LEU A 228 10.20 -24.13 -18.12
CA LEU A 228 8.80 -23.90 -17.75
C LEU A 228 8.44 -24.61 -16.43
N ASN A 229 8.99 -25.79 -16.16
CA ASN A 229 8.80 -26.45 -14.86
C ASN A 229 9.45 -25.67 -13.72
N GLN A 230 10.63 -25.09 -13.94
CA GLN A 230 11.28 -24.23 -12.95
C GLN A 230 10.48 -22.95 -12.67
N GLU A 231 10.01 -22.26 -13.72
CA GLU A 231 9.11 -21.10 -13.57
C GLU A 231 7.84 -21.46 -12.80
N LYS A 232 7.27 -22.64 -13.07
CA LYS A 232 6.10 -23.15 -12.35
C LYS A 232 6.40 -23.37 -10.85
N GLU A 233 7.55 -23.95 -10.52
CA GLU A 233 7.98 -24.17 -9.13
C GLU A 233 8.20 -22.84 -8.39
N GLU A 234 8.84 -21.87 -9.03
CA GLU A 234 9.05 -20.52 -8.49
C GLU A 234 7.71 -19.81 -8.23
N LEU A 235 6.79 -19.85 -9.20
CA LEU A 235 5.45 -19.29 -9.03
C LEU A 235 4.68 -19.98 -7.91
N GLN A 236 4.80 -21.30 -7.79
CA GLN A 236 4.19 -22.05 -6.70
C GLN A 236 4.75 -21.65 -5.33
N GLN A 237 6.06 -21.42 -5.22
CA GLN A 237 6.70 -20.96 -3.99
C GLN A 237 6.27 -19.53 -3.62
N ILE A 238 6.19 -18.63 -4.61
CA ILE A 238 5.70 -17.25 -4.41
C ILE A 238 4.25 -17.29 -3.93
N ASN A 239 3.41 -18.13 -4.53
CA ASN A 239 2.02 -18.28 -4.14
C ASN A 239 1.87 -18.79 -2.70
N GLN A 240 2.61 -19.84 -2.32
CA GLN A 240 2.64 -20.37 -0.95
C GLN A 240 3.09 -19.31 0.07
N THR A 241 4.10 -18.52 -0.28
CA THR A 241 4.61 -17.44 0.58
C THR A 241 3.56 -16.34 0.75
N SER A 242 2.91 -15.94 -0.35
CA SER A 242 1.83 -14.94 -0.35
C SER A 242 0.63 -15.41 0.47
N GLN A 243 0.23 -16.68 0.32
CA GLN A 243 -0.84 -17.29 1.11
C GLN A 243 -0.50 -17.30 2.61
N SER A 244 0.76 -17.60 2.96
CA SER A 244 1.24 -17.56 4.34
C SER A 244 1.19 -16.13 4.92
N GLN A 245 1.56 -15.13 4.13
CA GLN A 245 1.46 -13.72 4.53
C GLN A 245 0.00 -13.29 4.73
N LEU A 246 -0.90 -13.67 3.81
CA LEU A 246 -2.34 -13.42 3.94
C LEU A 246 -2.90 -14.05 5.21
N ASN A 247 -2.56 -15.30 5.49
CA ASN A 247 -3.00 -15.99 6.72
C ASN A 247 -2.48 -15.31 7.99
N ARG A 248 -1.25 -14.80 7.97
CA ARG A 248 -0.66 -14.02 9.06
C ARG A 248 -1.43 -12.70 9.27
N LEU A 249 -1.63 -11.92 8.21
CA LEU A 249 -2.37 -10.66 8.29
C LEU A 249 -3.83 -10.89 8.71
N ASN A 250 -4.48 -11.94 8.22
CA ASN A 250 -5.84 -12.31 8.60
C ASN A 250 -5.92 -12.65 10.10
N SER A 251 -4.96 -13.41 10.62
CA SER A 251 -4.86 -13.67 12.07
C SER A 251 -4.67 -12.39 12.88
N GLN A 252 -3.85 -11.44 12.39
CA GLN A 252 -3.68 -10.14 13.03
C GLN A 252 -4.97 -9.30 13.00
N ILE A 253 -5.67 -9.26 11.87
CA ILE A 253 -6.95 -8.55 11.73
C ILE A 253 -7.97 -9.12 12.71
N LYS A 254 -8.08 -10.45 12.82
CA LYS A 254 -8.96 -11.10 13.79
C LYS A 254 -8.58 -10.73 15.23
N ALA A 255 -7.30 -10.74 15.57
CA ALA A 255 -6.84 -10.34 16.91
C ALA A 255 -7.21 -8.87 17.22
N CYS A 256 -6.97 -7.96 16.26
CA CYS A 256 -7.35 -6.55 16.38
C CYS A 256 -8.87 -6.36 16.49
N GLN A 257 -9.67 -7.16 15.76
CA GLN A 257 -11.14 -7.14 15.87
C GLN A 257 -11.61 -7.55 17.27
N MET A 258 -11.03 -8.61 17.84
CA MET A 258 -11.38 -9.06 19.19
C MET A 258 -11.02 -8.02 20.26
N GLU A 259 -9.84 -7.38 20.15
CA GLU A 259 -9.47 -6.28 21.05
C GLU A 259 -10.38 -5.07 20.89
N LYS A 260 -10.78 -4.72 19.65
CA LYS A 260 -11.78 -3.67 19.40
C LYS A 260 -13.11 -4.00 20.09
N GLU A 261 -13.63 -5.22 19.91
CA GLU A 261 -14.90 -5.64 20.52
C GLU A 261 -14.83 -5.62 22.05
N LYS A 262 -13.70 -6.06 22.63
CA LYS A 262 -13.44 -6.02 24.07
C LYS A 262 -13.43 -4.58 24.60
N LEU A 263 -12.73 -3.67 23.93
CA LEU A 263 -12.71 -2.25 24.28
C LEU A 263 -14.09 -1.62 24.13
N GLU A 264 -14.85 -1.98 23.09
CA GLU A 264 -16.22 -1.51 22.90
C GLU A 264 -17.16 -1.99 24.02
N LYS A 265 -17.02 -3.24 24.47
CA LYS A 265 -17.74 -3.77 25.64
C LYS A 265 -17.36 -3.02 26.92
N GLN A 266 -16.07 -2.77 27.14
CA GLN A 266 -15.59 -1.98 28.29
C GLN A 266 -16.15 -0.55 28.24
N LEU A 267 -16.15 0.08 27.07
CA LEU A 267 -16.71 1.42 26.88
C LEU A 267 -18.21 1.44 27.18
N LYS A 268 -18.98 0.48 26.67
CA LYS A 268 -20.43 0.34 26.98
C LYS A 268 -20.67 0.15 28.47
N GLN A 269 -19.81 -0.60 29.16
CA GLN A 269 -19.90 -0.83 30.60
C GLN A 269 -19.56 0.42 31.42
N VAL A 270 -18.61 1.25 30.95
CA VAL A 270 -18.26 2.55 31.57
C VAL A 270 -19.35 3.59 31.34
N TYR A 271 -19.96 3.62 30.15
CA TYR A 271 -21.01 4.59 29.80
C TYR A 271 -22.40 4.20 30.30
N PHE A 272 -22.64 2.91 30.59
CA PHE A 272 -23.85 2.42 31.25
C PHE A 272 -23.51 1.56 32.47
N PRO A 273 -23.13 2.16 33.61
CA PRO A 273 -23.09 1.43 34.87
C PRO A 273 -24.53 1.00 35.18
N ILE A 274 -24.79 -0.30 35.21
CA ILE A 274 -26.09 -0.85 35.58
C ILE A 274 -26.35 -0.44 37.04
N CYS A 275 -27.17 0.60 37.23
CA CYS A 275 -27.88 0.78 38.48
C CYS A 275 -28.84 -0.40 38.62
N SER A 276 -28.74 -1.15 39.72
CA SER A 276 -29.69 -2.18 40.12
C SER A 276 -31.02 -1.60 40.61
N CYS A 277 -31.46 -0.50 40.01
CA CYS A 277 -32.75 0.12 40.24
C CYS A 277 -33.67 -0.22 39.06
N SER A 278 -34.57 -1.17 39.30
CA SER A 278 -35.56 -1.71 38.39
C SER A 278 -36.44 -0.62 37.77
N LEU A 279 -36.04 -0.02 36.65
CA LEU A 279 -36.92 0.79 35.82
C LEU A 279 -36.70 0.45 34.34
N ASN A 280 -37.70 -0.23 33.80
CA ASN A 280 -37.89 -0.51 32.38
C ASN A 280 -37.89 0.80 31.58
N PHE A 281 -36.77 1.16 30.97
CA PHE A 281 -36.77 2.11 29.87
C PHE A 281 -36.82 1.33 28.55
N HIS A 282 -38.04 1.18 28.03
CA HIS A 282 -38.25 0.91 26.62
C HIS A 282 -37.72 2.10 25.81
N LEU A 283 -36.46 2.04 25.38
CA LEU A 283 -36.00 2.90 24.30
C LEU A 283 -36.52 2.29 23.00
N ARG A 284 -37.74 2.69 22.64
CA ARG A 284 -38.34 2.45 21.34
C ARG A 284 -37.56 3.29 20.33
N ASP A 285 -36.72 2.64 19.55
CA ASP A 285 -36.01 3.24 18.41
C ASP A 285 -37.02 3.55 17.29
N PRO A 286 -37.26 4.83 16.91
CA PRO A 286 -38.17 5.15 15.84
C PRO A 286 -37.39 5.37 14.54
N CYS A 287 -36.93 4.28 13.90
CA CYS A 287 -36.53 4.28 12.49
C CYS A 287 -36.57 2.87 11.89
N ALA A 288 -37.78 2.30 11.80
CA ALA A 288 -38.09 1.35 10.73
C ALA A 288 -39.59 1.46 10.39
N PRO A 289 -39.97 1.75 9.13
CA PRO A 289 -41.34 1.59 8.69
C PRO A 289 -41.64 0.10 8.52
N ALA A 290 -42.63 -0.38 9.25
CA ALA A 290 -43.20 -1.71 9.05
C ALA A 290 -44.30 -1.65 7.99
N GLY A 291 -44.23 -2.59 7.04
CA GLY A 291 -45.39 -3.12 6.33
C GLY A 291 -45.07 -3.66 4.93
N PRO A 292 -45.78 -4.69 4.46
CA PRO A 292 -45.99 -5.99 5.08
C PRO A 292 -45.46 -7.13 4.18
N GLY A 293 -45.26 -8.30 4.78
CA GLY A 293 -44.66 -9.46 4.12
C GLY A 293 -45.52 -10.11 3.04
N THR A 294 -44.85 -10.87 2.19
CA THR A 294 -45.30 -12.18 1.73
C THR A 294 -44.06 -13.03 1.45
N ASP A 295 -44.12 -14.25 1.97
CA ASP A 295 -43.17 -15.35 1.80
C ASP A 295 -42.73 -15.54 0.34
N GLN A 296 -41.49 -15.98 0.13
CA GLN A 296 -41.15 -17.30 -0.47
C GLN A 296 -39.62 -17.51 -0.45
N ASP A 297 -39.21 -18.64 0.11
CA ASP A 297 -37.92 -19.31 -0.09
C ASP A 297 -37.73 -19.61 -1.60
N PRO A 298 -36.52 -19.46 -2.20
CA PRO A 298 -35.55 -20.57 -2.16
C PRO A 298 -34.07 -20.14 -2.11
N GLN A 299 -33.24 -21.06 -1.60
CA GLN A 299 -31.82 -21.23 -1.95
C GLN A 299 -31.43 -20.67 -3.34
N LYS A 300 -30.43 -19.79 -3.40
CA LYS A 300 -29.63 -19.56 -4.62
C LYS A 300 -28.14 -19.40 -4.35
N HIS A 301 -27.44 -20.36 -4.94
CA HIS A 301 -26.06 -20.49 -5.42
C HIS A 301 -25.16 -19.24 -5.60
N PRO A 302 -23.81 -19.43 -5.64
CA PRO A 302 -22.82 -18.36 -5.74
C PRO A 302 -22.75 -17.70 -7.15
N PRO A 303 -22.08 -16.54 -7.29
CA PRO A 303 -22.03 -15.78 -8.54
C PRO A 303 -21.32 -16.53 -9.67
N ASP A 304 -22.00 -16.56 -10.81
CA ASP A 304 -21.59 -17.06 -12.13
C ASP A 304 -20.38 -16.27 -12.67
N TYR A 305 -19.18 -16.87 -12.63
CA TYR A 305 -18.06 -16.46 -13.48
C TYR A 305 -18.19 -17.21 -14.80
N GLN A 306 -18.76 -16.55 -15.80
CA GLN A 306 -18.79 -17.05 -17.17
C GLN A 306 -17.40 -16.96 -17.80
N TRP A 307 -16.63 -18.04 -17.67
CA TRP A 307 -15.58 -18.40 -18.62
C TRP A 307 -15.71 -19.89 -18.93
N TYR A 308 -16.40 -20.23 -20.02
CA TYR A 308 -16.07 -21.40 -20.84
C TYR A 308 -16.76 -21.28 -22.20
N ALA A 309 -15.97 -21.29 -23.28
CA ALA A 309 -16.43 -21.49 -24.64
C ALA A 309 -16.59 -23.01 -24.90
N PRO A 310 -17.68 -23.48 -25.51
CA PRO A 310 -17.76 -24.87 -25.96
C PRO A 310 -16.88 -25.09 -27.19
N ASP A 311 -15.90 -25.99 -27.08
CA ASP A 311 -15.32 -26.68 -28.24
C ASP A 311 -16.44 -27.47 -28.93
N GLN A 312 -17.00 -26.91 -30.00
CA GLN A 312 -17.77 -27.66 -30.99
C GLN A 312 -17.02 -27.56 -32.33
N PHE A 313 -16.24 -28.59 -32.63
CA PHE A 313 -15.76 -28.84 -33.98
C PHE A 313 -16.97 -29.03 -34.92
N PRO A 314 -16.97 -28.46 -36.13
CA PRO A 314 -17.95 -28.81 -37.14
C PRO A 314 -17.68 -30.24 -37.68
N PRO A 315 -18.72 -30.99 -38.08
CA PRO A 315 -18.54 -32.31 -38.65
C PRO A 315 -18.21 -32.20 -40.14
N ASP A 316 -17.00 -32.61 -40.53
CA ASP A 316 -16.73 -32.89 -41.96
C ASP A 316 -16.85 -34.40 -42.20
N VAL A 317 -18.03 -34.80 -42.68
CA VAL A 317 -18.23 -36.08 -43.36
C VAL A 317 -18.29 -35.83 -44.86
N GLN A 318 -17.25 -36.33 -45.51
CA GLN A 318 -17.09 -36.73 -46.90
C GLN A 318 -18.32 -36.67 -47.81
N HIS A 319 -18.18 -35.92 -48.91
CA HIS A 319 -18.76 -36.30 -50.20
C HIS A 319 -17.68 -36.47 -51.27
N LYS A 320 -17.96 -37.47 -52.09
CA LYS A 320 -17.07 -38.26 -52.93
C LYS A 320 -17.04 -37.71 -54.36
N ALA A 321 -15.92 -38.02 -55.01
CA ALA A 321 -15.50 -37.78 -56.39
C ALA A 321 -16.54 -37.71 -57.53
N ASN A 322 -16.14 -36.94 -58.56
CA ASN A 322 -16.28 -37.06 -60.02
C ASN A 322 -16.61 -35.66 -60.60
N GLY A 323 -15.98 -35.11 -61.63
CA GLY A 323 -15.18 -35.60 -62.76
C GLY A 323 -15.46 -34.65 -63.94
N PHE A 324 -14.55 -34.61 -64.92
CA PHE A 324 -14.53 -33.80 -66.17
C PHE A 324 -14.06 -32.34 -66.05
N SER A 325 -13.42 -31.70 -67.04
CA SER A 325 -12.54 -32.01 -68.19
C SER A 325 -12.42 -30.69 -68.97
N SER A 326 -11.28 -30.48 -69.61
CA SER A 326 -11.03 -29.59 -70.76
C SER A 326 -10.72 -28.10 -70.61
N GLU A 327 -9.49 -27.81 -71.02
CA GLU A 327 -9.06 -26.87 -72.08
C GLU A 327 -8.77 -25.38 -71.78
N LYS A 328 -7.47 -25.07 -71.96
CA LYS A 328 -6.86 -23.99 -72.78
C LYS A 328 -7.53 -22.61 -72.77
N GLU A 329 -6.75 -21.59 -72.41
CA GLU A 329 -6.12 -20.71 -73.42
C GLU A 329 -5.09 -19.74 -72.79
N VAL A 330 -4.03 -19.51 -73.57
CA VAL A 330 -2.94 -18.57 -73.37
C VAL A 330 -3.38 -17.19 -73.83
N LYS A 331 -3.19 -16.14 -73.01
CA LYS A 331 -2.88 -14.76 -73.43
C LYS A 331 -2.15 -14.03 -72.29
N GLN A 332 -0.84 -13.78 -72.41
CA GLN A 332 -0.29 -12.50 -72.88
C GLN A 332 1.24 -12.56 -72.90
#